data_AF-A0A7D5TJ99-F1
#
_entry.id   AF-A0A7D5TJ99-F1
#
_cell.length_a   1.000
_cell.length_b   1.000
_cell.length_c   1.000
_cell.angle_alpha   90.00
_cell.angle_beta   90.00
_cell.angle_gamma   90.00
#
_symmetry.space_group_name_H-M   'P 1'
#
loop_
_entity.id
_entity.type
_entity.pdbx_description
1 polymer ?
#
loop_
_entity_poly.entity_id
_entity_poly.type
_entity_poly.pdbx_seq_one_letter_code
_entity_poly.pdbx_strand_id
1 'polypeptide(L)'
;MTSRSRRKESCRAPRKRIAIICEGNRTEKKYFEGFRKEYRISIIVKPSKDRTPRGMIASAEKMIKELDFDLQGGDEVWCVFDVDNNSEEDIIDAVCSKVPVHCAISNPCFEIWFLLHFTLHRS
;
A
#
# COMPACT_ATOMS: atom_id res chain seq x y z
N MET A 1 35.11 0.11 41.86
CA MET A 1 34.68 -0.65 40.67
C MET A 1 33.16 -0.53 40.52
N THR A 2 32.66 0.48 39.82
CA THR A 2 31.22 0.67 39.59
C THR A 2 30.85 0.02 38.26
N SER A 3 30.07 -1.07 38.31
CA SER A 3 29.61 -1.76 37.11
C SER A 3 28.66 -0.87 36.33
N ARG A 4 29.01 -0.56 35.09
CA ARG A 4 28.09 0.04 34.11
C ARG A 4 27.04 -1.01 33.78
N SER A 5 25.82 -0.82 34.28
CA SER A 5 24.63 -1.53 33.82
C SER A 5 24.54 -1.40 32.30
N ARG A 6 24.70 -2.52 31.59
CA ARG A 6 24.50 -2.57 30.14
C ARG A 6 23.04 -2.24 29.89
N ARG A 7 22.79 -1.12 29.22
CA ARG A 7 21.48 -0.78 28.67
C ARG A 7 21.05 -1.98 27.82
N LYS A 8 19.99 -2.70 28.24
CA LYS A 8 19.29 -3.63 27.35
C LYS A 8 18.80 -2.80 26.18
N GLU A 9 19.47 -2.89 25.04
CA GLU A 9 18.90 -2.43 23.79
C GLU A 9 17.57 -3.18 23.62
N SER A 10 16.47 -2.44 23.64
CA SER A 10 15.19 -3.03 23.30
C SER A 10 15.28 -3.38 21.80
N CYS A 11 15.48 -4.66 21.48
CA CYS A 11 15.27 -5.19 20.15
C CYS A 11 13.77 -5.13 19.85
N ARG A 12 13.26 -3.94 19.57
CA ARG A 12 11.88 -3.75 19.13
C ARG A 12 11.85 -4.24 17.69
N ALA A 13 11.04 -5.27 17.42
CA ALA A 13 10.85 -5.75 16.06
C ALA A 13 10.54 -4.56 15.13
N PRO A 14 11.14 -4.50 13.93
CA PRO A 14 10.86 -3.43 12.98
C PRO A 14 9.35 -3.35 12.72
N ARG A 15 8.84 -2.12 12.57
CA ARG A 15 7.41 -1.94 12.26
C ARG A 15 7.16 -2.44 10.85
N LYS A 16 6.15 -3.30 10.71
CA LYS A 16 5.63 -3.74 9.41
C LYS A 16 5.41 -2.55 8.47
N ARG A 17 5.87 -2.68 7.23
CA ARG A 17 5.73 -1.68 6.17
C ARG A 17 4.62 -2.11 5.23
N ILE A 18 3.76 -1.16 4.88
CA ILE A 18 2.70 -1.35 3.87
C ILE A 18 3.00 -0.37 2.73
N ALA A 19 3.39 -0.87 1.57
CA ALA A 19 3.46 -0.05 0.36
C ALA A 19 2.11 -0.08 -0.35
N ILE A 20 1.65 1.09 -0.79
CA ILE A 20 0.40 1.24 -1.55
C ILE A 20 0.71 2.00 -2.83
N ILE A 21 0.48 1.36 -3.97
CA ILE A 21 0.62 1.91 -5.30
C ILE A 21 -0.78 2.31 -5.79
N CYS A 22 -0.95 3.57 -6.17
CA CYS A 22 -2.24 4.10 -6.65
C CYS A 22 -2.09 4.72 -8.04
N GLU A 23 -3.18 4.77 -8.81
CA GLU A 23 -3.23 5.45 -10.11
C GLU A 23 -3.13 6.98 -9.96
N GLY A 24 -3.90 7.54 -9.03
CA GLY A 24 -3.91 8.97 -8.73
C GLY A 24 -2.85 9.41 -7.72
N ASN A 25 -2.58 10.72 -7.72
CA ASN A 25 -1.45 11.32 -7.02
C ASN A 25 -1.84 12.20 -5.82
N ARG A 26 -3.13 12.49 -5.64
CA ARG A 26 -3.61 13.47 -4.66
C ARG A 26 -4.57 12.88 -3.65
N THR A 27 -5.70 12.35 -4.09
CA THR A 27 -6.81 11.96 -3.19
C THR A 27 -6.45 10.71 -2.41
N GLU A 28 -6.08 9.65 -3.12
CA GLU A 28 -5.67 8.35 -2.58
C GLU A 28 -4.43 8.51 -1.70
N LYS A 29 -3.45 9.25 -2.21
CA LYS A 29 -2.23 9.55 -1.46
C LYS A 29 -2.56 10.21 -0.12
N LYS A 30 -3.34 11.30 -0.12
CA LYS A 30 -3.70 11.99 1.11
C LYS A 30 -4.49 11.10 2.07
N TYR A 31 -5.42 10.31 1.53
CA TYR A 31 -6.23 9.38 2.30
C TYR A 31 -5.35 8.35 3.04
N PHE A 32 -4.56 7.57 2.29
CA PHE A 32 -3.72 6.52 2.86
C PHE A 32 -2.59 7.06 3.75
N GLU A 33 -2.02 8.23 3.42
CA GLU A 33 -1.03 8.87 4.29
C GLU A 33 -1.61 9.34 5.64
N GLY A 34 -2.92 9.58 5.73
CA GLY A 34 -3.62 9.92 6.97
C GLY A 34 -3.48 8.83 8.05
N PHE A 35 -3.59 7.56 7.63
CA PHE A 35 -3.53 6.39 8.53
C PHE A 35 -2.17 6.25 9.23
N ARG A 36 -1.09 6.78 8.66
CA ARG A 36 0.25 6.77 9.30
C ARG A 36 0.22 7.40 10.69
N LYS A 37 -0.48 8.54 10.82
CA LYS A 37 -0.52 9.31 12.07
C LYS A 37 -1.49 8.70 13.07
N GLU A 38 -2.65 8.27 12.58
CA GLU A 38 -3.73 7.75 13.40
C GLU A 38 -3.40 6.39 14.02
N TYR A 39 -2.90 5.45 13.21
CA TYR A 39 -2.67 4.06 13.65
C TYR A 39 -1.20 3.74 13.93
N ARG A 40 -0.29 4.71 13.80
CA ARG A 40 1.17 4.55 14.03
C ARG A 40 1.80 3.42 13.19
N ILE A 41 1.26 3.18 12.00
CA ILE A 41 1.74 2.18 11.02
C ILE A 41 2.67 2.81 9.98
N SER A 42 3.59 2.02 9.43
CA SER A 42 4.54 2.47 8.41
C SER A 42 3.96 2.26 7.02
N ILE A 43 3.25 3.26 6.48
CA ILE A 43 2.72 3.20 5.11
C ILE A 43 3.70 3.90 4.15
N ILE A 44 3.87 3.40 2.92
CA ILE A 44 4.59 4.06 1.82
C ILE A 44 3.63 4.18 0.64
N VAL A 45 3.05 5.37 0.42
CA VAL A 45 2.16 5.59 -0.72
C VAL A 45 2.95 6.12 -1.91
N LYS A 46 2.81 5.47 -3.06
CA LYS A 46 3.47 5.86 -4.31
C LYS A 46 2.45 5.93 -5.45
N PRO A 47 2.28 7.10 -6.08
CA PRO A 47 1.56 7.15 -7.35
C PRO A 47 2.38 6.42 -8.41
N SER A 48 1.74 5.57 -9.19
CA SER A 48 2.39 4.90 -10.31
C SER A 48 2.62 5.87 -11.47
N LYS A 49 3.72 5.69 -12.20
CA LYS A 49 3.96 6.39 -13.47
C LYS A 49 3.16 5.78 -14.61
N ASP A 50 3.02 4.46 -14.58
CA ASP A 50 2.20 3.69 -15.50
C ASP A 50 0.91 3.31 -14.77
N ARG A 51 -0.21 3.86 -15.24
CA ARG A 51 -1.52 3.69 -14.59
C ARG A 51 -2.27 2.46 -15.05
N THR A 52 -1.69 1.67 -15.95
CA THR A 52 -2.28 0.38 -16.30
C THR A 52 -2.09 -0.60 -15.12
N PRO A 53 -3.02 -1.55 -14.89
CA PRO A 53 -2.91 -2.49 -13.78
C PRO A 53 -1.61 -3.29 -13.87
N ARG A 54 -1.25 -3.75 -15.07
CA ARG A 54 0.03 -4.43 -15.35
C ARG A 54 1.25 -3.57 -15.02
N GLY A 55 1.26 -2.30 -15.43
CA GLY A 55 2.35 -1.38 -15.16
C GLY A 55 2.53 -1.07 -13.67
N MET A 56 1.43 -1.00 -12.93
CA MET A 56 1.44 -0.86 -11.48
C MET A 56 1.99 -2.10 -10.78
N ILE A 57 1.58 -3.30 -11.19
CA ILE A 57 2.14 -4.57 -10.68
C ILE A 57 3.65 -4.64 -10.91
N ALA A 58 4.12 -4.28 -12.13
CA ALA A 58 5.55 -4.24 -12.43
C ALA A 58 6.30 -3.19 -11.59
N SER A 59 5.67 -2.04 -11.31
CA SER A 59 6.24 -1.01 -10.43
C SER A 59 6.32 -1.48 -8.98
N ALA A 60 5.31 -2.22 -8.51
CA ALA A 60 5.28 -2.82 -7.19
C ALA A 60 6.37 -3.89 -7.03
N GLU A 61 6.56 -4.75 -8.03
CA GLU A 61 7.63 -5.76 -8.03
C GLU A 61 9.03 -5.12 -7.92
N LYS A 62 9.26 -4.04 -8.67
CA LYS A 62 10.52 -3.27 -8.57
C LYS A 62 10.70 -2.69 -7.17
N MET A 63 9.66 -2.12 -6.60
CA MET A 63 9.70 -1.53 -5.26
C MET A 63 10.02 -2.55 -4.18
N ILE A 64 9.46 -3.77 -4.26
CA ILE A 64 9.76 -4.87 -3.33
C ILE A 64 11.27 -5.12 -3.28
N LYS A 65 11.91 -5.19 -4.45
CA LYS A 65 13.35 -5.44 -4.59
C LYS A 65 14.20 -4.24 -4.15
N GLU A 66 13.84 -3.03 -4.59
CA GLU A 66 14.61 -1.80 -4.33
C GLU A 66 14.58 -1.38 -2.85
N LEU A 67 13.46 -1.62 -2.16
CA LEU A 67 13.28 -1.25 -0.76
C LEU A 67 13.46 -2.43 0.21
N ASP A 68 13.87 -3.59 -0.30
CA ASP A 68 14.13 -4.82 0.47
C ASP A 68 12.95 -5.18 1.38
N PHE A 69 11.75 -5.34 0.80
CA PHE A 69 10.52 -5.67 1.54
C PHE A 69 10.58 -7.11 2.09
N ASP A 70 10.41 -7.25 3.41
CA ASP A 70 10.37 -8.56 4.06
C ASP A 70 8.93 -9.08 4.07
N LEU A 71 8.51 -9.65 2.93
CA LEU A 71 7.16 -10.18 2.75
C LEU A 71 6.85 -11.35 3.70
N GLN A 72 7.87 -12.10 4.12
CA GLN A 72 7.70 -13.18 5.10
C GLN A 72 7.62 -12.65 6.54
N GLY A 73 8.33 -11.55 6.83
CA GLY A 73 8.22 -10.79 8.07
C GLY A 73 6.95 -9.95 8.19
N GLY A 74 6.10 -9.95 7.17
CA GLY A 74 4.79 -9.31 7.17
C GLY A 74 4.79 -7.87 6.65
N ASP A 75 5.81 -7.48 5.89
CA ASP A 75 5.65 -6.32 5.01
C ASP A 75 4.68 -6.66 3.87
N GLU A 76 3.88 -5.69 3.46
CA GLU A 76 2.83 -5.88 2.46
C GLU A 76 2.95 -4.84 1.35
N VAL A 77 2.58 -5.23 0.14
CA VAL A 77 2.54 -4.34 -1.02
C VAL A 77 1.17 -4.47 -1.70
N TRP A 78 0.53 -3.34 -1.92
CA TRP A 78 -0.83 -3.24 -2.43
C TRP A 78 -0.88 -2.36 -3.69
N CYS A 79 -1.64 -2.77 -4.69
CA CYS A 79 -2.04 -1.93 -5.82
C CYS A 79 -3.54 -1.61 -5.71
N VAL A 80 -3.92 -0.35 -5.91
CA VAL A 80 -5.30 0.11 -5.92
C VAL A 80 -5.69 0.48 -7.35
N PHE A 81 -6.68 -0.21 -7.92
CA PHE A 81 -7.14 -0.02 -9.29
C PHE A 81 -8.56 0.55 -9.33
N ASP A 82 -8.79 1.50 -10.23
CA ASP A 82 -10.13 1.98 -10.54
C ASP A 82 -10.74 1.16 -11.68
N VAL A 83 -12.01 0.78 -11.57
CA VAL A 83 -12.71 0.01 -12.63
C VAL A 83 -13.00 0.87 -13.84
N ASP A 84 -13.31 2.15 -13.67
CA ASP A 84 -13.72 3.03 -14.77
C ASP A 84 -12.61 3.40 -15.76
N ASN A 85 -11.35 3.25 -15.36
CA ASN A 85 -10.18 3.57 -16.18
C ASN A 85 -9.53 2.35 -16.85
N ASN A 86 -9.99 1.13 -16.55
CA ASN A 86 -9.31 -0.11 -16.92
C ASN A 86 -10.29 -1.14 -17.50
N SER A 87 -9.78 -2.01 -18.38
CA SER A 87 -10.57 -3.15 -18.84
C SER A 87 -10.70 -4.21 -17.74
N GLU A 88 -11.76 -5.01 -17.78
CA GLU A 88 -11.95 -6.13 -16.85
C GLU A 88 -10.80 -7.14 -17.01
N GLU A 89 -10.37 -7.39 -18.25
CA GLU A 89 -9.25 -8.26 -18.57
C GLU A 89 -7.94 -7.79 -17.94
N ASP A 90 -7.62 -6.49 -18.03
CA ASP A 90 -6.39 -5.93 -17.43
C ASP A 90 -6.38 -6.07 -15.90
N ILE A 91 -7.53 -5.87 -15.25
CA ILE A 91 -7.68 -6.04 -13.81
C ILE A 91 -7.51 -7.52 -13.44
N ILE A 92 -8.16 -8.44 -14.17
CA ILE A 92 -8.04 -9.88 -13.93
C ILE A 92 -6.59 -10.34 -14.09
N ASP A 93 -5.91 -9.90 -15.15
CA ASP A 93 -4.50 -10.20 -15.40
C ASP A 93 -3.61 -9.72 -14.26
N ALA A 94 -3.85 -8.51 -13.74
CA ALA A 94 -3.11 -7.96 -12.61
C ALA A 94 -3.37 -8.75 -11.32
N VAL A 95 -4.62 -9.08 -11.03
CA VAL A 95 -5.02 -9.87 -9.84
C VAL A 95 -4.47 -11.29 -9.88
N CYS A 96 -4.41 -11.91 -11.07
CA CYS A 96 -3.90 -13.26 -11.27
C CYS A 96 -2.37 -13.34 -11.36
N SER A 97 -1.68 -12.20 -11.29
CA SER A 97 -0.23 -12.11 -11.30
C SER A 97 0.40 -12.99 -10.21
N LYS A 98 1.60 -13.54 -10.51
CA LYS A 98 2.41 -14.29 -9.54
C LYS A 98 3.31 -13.40 -8.69
N VAL A 99 3.29 -12.10 -8.93
CA VAL A 99 3.98 -11.12 -8.09
C VAL A 99 3.30 -11.11 -6.72
N PRO A 100 4.05 -11.12 -5.61
CA PRO A 100 3.48 -11.16 -4.26
C PRO A 100 2.98 -9.77 -3.85
N VAL A 101 1.94 -9.31 -4.53
CA VAL A 101 1.26 -8.02 -4.32
C VAL A 101 -0.23 -8.27 -4.17
N HIS A 102 -0.85 -7.53 -3.27
CA HIS A 102 -2.28 -7.53 -3.08
C HIS A 102 -2.94 -6.50 -4.01
N CYS A 103 -4.17 -6.78 -4.43
CA CYS A 103 -4.95 -5.88 -5.27
C CYS A 103 -6.21 -5.44 -4.53
N ALA A 104 -6.44 -4.14 -4.51
CA ALA A 104 -7.70 -3.53 -4.07
C ALA A 104 -8.36 -2.86 -5.28
N ILE A 105 -9.67 -3.04 -5.42
CA ILE A 105 -10.44 -2.52 -6.55
C ILE A 105 -11.44 -1.50 -6.04
N SER A 106 -11.37 -0.27 -6.55
CA SER A 106 -12.41 0.75 -6.37
C SER A 106 -13.38 0.68 -7.53
N ASN A 107 -14.66 0.43 -7.24
CA ASN A 107 -15.71 0.33 -8.25
C ASN A 107 -16.81 1.38 -8.01
N PRO A 108 -17.04 2.32 -8.96
CA PRO A 108 -16.32 2.46 -10.23
C PRO A 108 -14.93 3.11 -10.09
N CYS A 109 -14.74 3.98 -9.09
CA CYS A 109 -13.48 4.69 -8.85
C CYS A 109 -13.31 5.09 -7.38
N PHE A 110 -12.09 5.48 -7.02
CA PHE A 110 -11.71 5.80 -5.65
C PHE A 110 -12.49 6.98 -5.07
N GLU A 111 -12.77 8.03 -5.85
CA GLU A 111 -13.51 9.20 -5.39
C GLU A 111 -14.92 8.84 -4.93
N ILE A 112 -15.61 7.97 -5.68
CA ILE A 112 -16.96 7.52 -5.31
C ILE A 112 -16.88 6.63 -4.07
N TRP A 113 -15.93 5.68 -4.03
CA TRP A 113 -15.71 4.86 -2.84
C TRP A 113 -15.41 5.72 -1.60
N PHE A 114 -14.58 6.75 -1.75
CA PHE A 114 -14.22 7.69 -0.69
C PHE A 114 -15.46 8.45 -0.18
N LEU A 115 -16.29 9.00 -1.08
CA LEU A 115 -17.54 9.66 -0.69
C LEU A 115 -18.48 8.72 0.07
N LEU A 116 -18.63 7.47 -0.39
CA LEU A 116 -19.44 6.46 0.29
C LEU A 116 -18.89 6.07 1.66
N HIS A 117 -17.57 5.89 1.77
CA HIS A 117 -16.90 5.60 3.04
C HIS A 117 -17.23 6.64 4.11
N PHE A 118 -17.17 7.94 3.77
CA PHE A 118 -17.44 9.01 4.73
C PHE A 118 -18.94 9.30 4.96
N THR A 119 -19.81 8.93 4.03
CA THR A 119 -21.27 9.12 4.20
C THR A 119 -21.92 7.97 4.94
N LEU A 120 -21.45 6.73 4.74
CA LEU A 120 -21.95 5.54 5.44
C LEU A 120 -21.35 5.37 6.84
N HIS A 121 -20.12 5.84 7.10
CA HIS A 121 -19.51 5.83 8.43
C HIS A 121 -19.89 7.03 9.32
N ARG A 122 -21.05 7.65 9.09
CA ARG A 122 -21.71 8.45 10.13
C ARG A 122 -22.48 7.52 11.07
N SER A 123 -21.79 7.00 12.09
CA SER A 123 -22.36 6.40 13.30
C SER A 123 -21.76 7.07 14.52
#